data_AF-A0A2A5M3R5-F1
#
_entry.id   AF-A0A2A5M3R5-F1
#
_cell.length_a   1.000
_cell.length_b   1.000
_cell.length_c   1.000
_cell.angle_alpha   90.00
_cell.angle_beta   90.00
_cell.angle_gamma   90.00
#
_symmetry.space_group_name_H-M   'P 1'
#
loop_
_entity.id
_entity.type
_entity.pdbx_description
1 polymer ?
#
loop_
_entity_poly.entity_id
_entity_poly.type
_entity_poly.pdbx_seq_one_letter_code
_entity_poly.pdbx_strand_id
1 'polypeptide(L)'
;MFNIFIIGFTMSFPILGISLLADVIFGLLMKTMPQFNLLVIGYPIKIALGFVVLIAILLVMMQYFKNLILELFTHMQTLFFS
;
A
#
# COMPACT_ATOMS: atom_id res chain seq x y z
N MET A 1 21.37 1.51 10.12
CA MET A 1 20.18 0.68 10.45
C MET A 1 18.90 1.51 10.54
N PHE A 2 18.85 2.59 11.33
CA PHE A 2 17.63 3.42 11.46
C PHE A 2 17.08 3.97 10.13
N ASN A 3 17.94 4.41 9.19
CA ASN A 3 17.46 4.89 7.89
C ASN A 3 16.71 3.82 7.09
N ILE A 4 17.15 2.56 7.11
CA ILE A 4 16.51 1.47 6.37
C ILE A 4 15.16 1.14 7.02
N PHE A 5 15.09 1.17 8.35
CA PHE A 5 13.83 0.97 9.07
C PHE A 5 12.81 2.09 8.76
N ILE A 6 13.23 3.35 8.81
CA ILE A 6 12.36 4.50 8.52
C ILE A 6 11.86 4.44 7.08
N ILE A 7 12.74 4.18 6.11
CA ILE A 7 12.35 4.04 4.70
C ILE A 7 11.36 2.88 4.52
N GLY A 8 11.63 1.71 5.10
CA GLY A 8 10.72 0.56 5.03
C GLY A 8 9.36 0.83 5.70
N PHE A 9 9.36 1.55 6.82
CA PHE A 9 8.14 1.94 7.52
C PHE A 9 7.33 2.94 6.68
N THR A 10 7.95 3.98 6.13
CA THR A 10 7.28 4.95 5.26
C THR A 10 6.71 4.30 4.00
N MET A 11 7.43 3.34 3.40
CA MET A 11 6.96 2.60 2.22
C MET A 11 5.77 1.68 2.54
N SER A 12 5.74 1.07 3.73
CA SER A 12 4.64 0.18 4.15
C SER A 12 3.44 0.92 4.76
N PHE A 13 3.61 2.17 5.18
CA PHE A 13 2.58 3.01 5.79
C PHE A 13 1.22 3.01 5.07
N PRO A 14 1.12 3.17 3.73
CA PRO A 14 -0.17 3.13 3.04
C PRO A 14 -0.89 1.79 3.18
N ILE A 15 -0.17 0.67 3.13
CA ILE A 15 -0.72 -0.68 3.35
C ILE A 15 -1.22 -0.81 4.78
N LEU A 16 -0.37 -0.42 5.74
CA LEU A 16 -0.68 -0.52 7.16
C LEU A 16 -1.93 0.31 7.51
N GLY A 17 -2.03 1.53 7.00
CA GLY A 17 -3.19 2.40 7.23
C GLY A 17 -4.50 1.79 6.72
N ILE A 18 -4.50 1.26 5.48
CA ILE A 18 -5.72 0.68 4.89
C ILE A 18 -6.09 -0.64 5.58
N SER A 19 -5.11 -1.49 5.89
CA SER A 19 -5.35 -2.74 6.61
C SER A 19 -5.94 -2.49 7.99
N LEU A 20 -5.42 -1.51 8.72
CA LEU A 20 -5.87 -1.17 10.07
C LEU A 20 -7.31 -0.60 10.04
N LEU A 21 -7.62 0.26 9.08
CA LEU A 21 -9.00 0.73 8.86
C LEU A 21 -9.95 -0.42 8.50
N ALA A 22 -9.53 -1.33 7.63
CA ALA A 22 -10.32 -2.50 7.27
C ALA A 22 -10.62 -3.36 8.51
N ASP A 23 -9.62 -3.61 9.36
CA ASP A 23 -9.78 -4.37 10.60
C ASP A 23 -10.78 -3.72 11.57
N VAL A 24 -10.74 -2.39 11.70
CA VAL A 24 -11.71 -1.63 12.51
C VAL A 24 -13.12 -1.77 11.94
N ILE A 25 -13.29 -1.65 10.63
CA ILE A 25 -14.59 -1.81 9.96
C ILE A 25 -15.13 -3.22 10.20
N PHE A 26 -14.31 -4.26 10.03
CA PHE A 26 -14.72 -5.64 10.31
C PHE A 26 -15.09 -5.84 11.79
N GLY A 27 -14.31 -5.27 12.72
CA GLY A 27 -14.64 -5.31 14.14
C GLY A 27 -15.99 -4.64 14.47
N LEU A 28 -16.33 -3.56 13.76
CA LEU A 28 -17.61 -2.89 13.92
C LEU A 28 -18.77 -3.71 13.31
N LEU A 29 -18.54 -4.34 12.16
CA LEU A 29 -19.51 -5.23 11.51
C LEU A 29 -19.85 -6.45 12.38
N MET A 30 -18.85 -7.04 13.07
CA MET A 30 -19.08 -8.12 14.04
C MET A 30 -20.05 -7.72 15.16
N LYS A 31 -19.95 -6.47 15.63
CA LYS A 31 -20.80 -5.98 16.72
C LYS A 31 -22.24 -5.75 16.28
N THR A 32 -22.45 -5.40 15.01
CA THR A 32 -23.79 -5.11 14.46
C THR A 32 -24.50 -6.35 13.91
N MET A 33 -23.76 -7.32 13.38
CA MET A 33 -24.29 -8.57 12.85
C MET A 33 -23.58 -9.79 13.48
N PRO A 34 -24.05 -10.29 14.64
CA PRO A 34 -23.40 -11.39 15.36
C PRO A 34 -23.47 -12.74 14.65
N GLN A 35 -24.30 -12.84 13.60
CA GLN A 35 -24.44 -14.04 12.75
C GLN A 35 -23.37 -14.14 11.67
N PHE A 36 -22.57 -13.07 11.44
CA PHE A 36 -21.42 -13.14 10.54
C PHE A 36 -20.33 -14.00 11.17
N ASN A 37 -20.24 -15.25 10.74
CA ASN A 37 -19.09 -16.08 11.07
C ASN A 37 -17.84 -15.50 10.40
N LEU A 38 -16.93 -14.97 11.21
CA LEU A 38 -15.72 -14.30 10.77
C LEU A 38 -14.78 -15.17 9.98
N LEU A 39 -14.77 -16.47 10.28
CA LEU A 39 -13.94 -17.42 9.55
C LEU A 39 -14.42 -17.58 8.10
N VAL A 40 -15.74 -17.54 7.88
CA VAL A 40 -16.34 -17.85 6.57
C VAL A 40 -16.48 -16.61 5.70
N ILE A 41 -16.87 -15.48 6.28
CA ILE A 41 -17.09 -14.24 5.50
C ILE A 41 -15.98 -13.21 5.69
N GLY A 42 -15.35 -13.15 6.88
CA GLY A 42 -14.31 -12.17 7.16
C GLY A 42 -13.04 -12.38 6.35
N TYR A 43 -12.53 -13.62 6.26
CA TYR A 43 -11.30 -13.92 5.52
C TYR A 43 -11.41 -13.65 4.01
N PRO A 44 -12.46 -14.11 3.29
CA PRO A 44 -12.59 -13.81 1.87
C PRO A 44 -12.60 -12.31 1.57
N ILE A 45 -13.31 -11.52 2.38
CA ILE A 45 -13.36 -10.07 2.17
C ILE A 45 -12.01 -9.42 2.49
N LYS A 46 -11.33 -9.82 3.57
CA LYS A 46 -9.97 -9.33 3.88
C LYS A 46 -8.98 -9.61 2.76
N ILE A 47 -9.02 -10.82 2.19
CA ILE A 47 -8.14 -11.21 1.07
C ILE A 47 -8.45 -10.33 -0.15
N ALA A 48 -9.72 -10.16 -0.52
CA ALA A 48 -10.13 -9.31 -1.64
C ALA A 48 -9.67 -7.86 -1.47
N LEU A 49 -9.86 -7.30 -0.27
CA LEU A 49 -9.41 -5.95 0.08
C LEU A 49 -7.88 -5.83 -0.03
N GLY A 50 -7.14 -6.83 0.44
CA GLY A 50 -5.69 -6.89 0.30
C GLY A 50 -5.23 -6.84 -1.16
N PHE A 51 -5.90 -7.58 -2.06
CA PHE A 51 -5.60 -7.53 -3.49
C PHE A 51 -5.86 -6.16 -4.12
N VAL A 52 -6.97 -5.51 -3.77
CA VAL A 52 -7.29 -4.15 -4.27
C VAL A 52 -6.21 -3.16 -3.85
N VAL A 53 -5.81 -3.21 -2.58
CA VAL A 53 -4.75 -2.35 -2.04
C VAL A 53 -3.42 -2.60 -2.74
N LEU A 54 -3.06 -3.87 -2.95
CA LEU A 54 -1.83 -4.25 -3.63
C LEU A 54 -1.78 -3.70 -5.06
N ILE A 55 -2.88 -3.81 -5.82
CA ILE A 55 -2.98 -3.25 -7.18
C ILE A 55 -2.81 -1.73 -7.15
N ALA A 56 -3.48 -1.03 -6.22
CA ALA A 56 -3.36 0.42 -6.10
C ALA A 56 -1.91 0.87 -5.85
N ILE A 57 -1.18 0.13 -5.00
CA ILE A 57 0.23 0.45 -4.69
C ILE A 57 1.13 0.20 -5.90
N LEU A 58 0.91 -0.88 -6.64
CA LEU A 58 1.67 -1.16 -7.86
C LEU A 58 1.50 -0.03 -8.89
N LEU A 59 0.30 0.51 -9.05
CA LEU A 59 0.03 1.65 -9.94
C LEU A 59 0.82 2.89 -9.51
N VAL A 60 0.76 3.24 -8.22
CA VAL A 60 1.50 4.37 -7.66
C VAL A 60 3.01 4.18 -7.83
N MET A 61 3.51 2.99 -7.53
CA MET A 61 4.92 2.65 -7.66
C MET A 61 5.42 2.76 -9.12
N MET A 62 4.62 2.30 -10.10
CA MET A 62 4.94 2.49 -11.52
C MET A 62 5.06 3.96 -11.90
N GLN A 63 4.14 4.81 -11.44
CA GLN A 63 4.17 6.24 -11.73
C GLN A 63 5.40 6.91 -11.12
N TYR A 64 5.75 6.57 -9.88
CA TYR A 64 6.98 7.05 -9.24
C TYR A 64 8.23 6.61 -9.99
N PHE A 65 8.29 5.35 -10.42
CA PHE A 65 9.43 4.81 -11.15
C PHE A 65 9.61 5.52 -12.50
N LYS A 66 8.52 5.80 -13.22
CA LYS A 66 8.56 6.59 -14.47
C LYS A 66 9.14 7.98 -14.24
N ASN A 67 8.71 8.67 -13.19
CA ASN A 67 9.20 10.00 -12.87
C ASN A 67 10.70 9.99 -12.52
N LEU A 68 11.12 9.02 -11.70
CA LEU A 68 12.53 8.84 -11.34
C LEU A 68 13.41 8.61 -12.57
N ILE A 69 12.98 7.75 -13.50
CA ILE A 69 13.71 7.51 -14.75
C ILE A 69 13.84 8.80 -15.57
N LEU A 70 12.76 9.56 -15.71
CA LEU A 70 12.73 10.80 -16.49
C LEU A 70 13.66 11.87 -15.88
N GLU A 71 13.64 11.98 -14.56
CA GLU A 71 14.55 12.84 -13.81
C GLU A 71 16.01 12.42 -13.98
N LEU A 72 16.29 11.11 -13.98
CA LEU A 72 17.62 10.54 -14.19
C LEU A 72 18.16 10.87 -15.59
N PHE A 73 17.34 10.73 -16.63
CA PHE A 73 17.70 11.11 -18.00
C PHE A 73 17.98 12.61 -18.11
N THR A 74 17.20 13.45 -17.42
CA THR A 74 17.38 14.90 -17.42
C THR A 74 18.71 15.29 -16.76
N HIS A 75 19.01 14.70 -15.60
CA HIS A 75 20.28 14.94 -14.89
C HIS A 75 21.50 14.42 -15.66
N MET A 76 21.37 13.28 -16.34
CA MET A 76 22.40 12.76 -17.24
C MET A 76 22.68 13.74 -18.38
N GLN A 77 21.65 14.25 -19.05
CA GLN A 77 21.82 15.24 -20.12
C GLN A 77 22.55 16.49 -19.61
N THR A 78 22.21 17.00 -18.42
CA THR A 78 22.90 18.17 -17.86
C THR A 78 24.37 17.94 -17.54
N LEU A 79 24.75 16.71 -17.17
CA LEU A 79 26.15 16.34 -16.90
C LEU A 79 26.97 16.10 -18.19
N PHE A 80 26.32 15.67 -19.28
CA PHE A 80 26.99 15.42 -20.57
C PHE A 80 27.10 16.66 -21.47
N PHE A 81 26.27 17.68 -21.24
CA PHE A 81 26.28 18.94 -22.01
C PHE A 81 26.83 20.15 -21.21
N SER A 82 27.45 19.90 -20.05
CA SER A 82 28.42 20.81 -19.41
C SER A 82 29.83 20.44 -19.82
#